data_AF-H5XLT0-F1
#
_entry.id   AF-H5XLT0-F1
#
_cell.length_a   1.000
_cell.length_b   1.000
_cell.length_c   1.000
_cell.angle_alpha   90.00
_cell.angle_beta   90.00
_cell.angle_gamma   90.00
#
_symmetry.space_group_name_H-M   'P 1'
#
loop_
_entity.id
_entity.type
_entity.pdbx_description
1 polymer ?
#
loop_
_entity_poly.entity_id
_entity_poly.type
_entity_poly.pdbx_seq_one_letter_code
_entity_poly.pdbx_strand_id
1 'polypeptide(L)'
;MTRRNVESADVEIVDFGDVVADERVIEFHLRRGGNDEAVFAVVVPEGGDWSSAMFSVDPRAGDIPVAVVEQALAVAREMVRG
;
A
#
# COMPACT_ATOMS: atom_id res chain seq x y z
N MET A 1 -11.30 2.12 -3.44
CA MET A 1 -10.50 1.51 -4.53
C MET A 1 -10.15 2.59 -5.54
N THR A 2 -8.86 2.81 -5.78
CA THR A 2 -8.36 3.79 -6.74
C THR A 2 -7.18 3.19 -7.49
N ARG A 3 -7.13 3.36 -8.82
CA ARG A 3 -5.98 2.93 -9.64
C ARG A 3 -5.08 4.11 -9.97
N ARG A 4 -3.77 3.90 -9.88
CA ARG A 4 -2.76 4.88 -10.26
C ARG A 4 -1.65 4.21 -11.05
N ASN A 5 -1.16 4.90 -12.07
CA ASN A 5 0.06 4.51 -12.79
C ASN A 5 1.28 4.93 -11.96
N VAL A 6 2.19 3.99 -11.72
CA VAL A 6 3.41 4.19 -10.93
C VAL A 6 4.58 3.64 -11.76
N GLU A 7 5.44 4.51 -12.30
CA GLU A 7 6.64 4.11 -13.06
C GLU A 7 6.40 3.00 -14.12
N SER A 8 5.30 3.08 -14.87
CA SER A 8 4.84 2.08 -15.86
C SER A 8 4.23 0.77 -15.30
N ALA A 9 4.10 0.65 -13.98
CA ALA A 9 3.32 -0.39 -13.33
C ALA A 9 1.90 0.13 -13.03
N ASP A 10 0.90 -0.68 -13.39
CA ASP A 10 -0.47 -0.49 -12.92
C ASP A 10 -0.52 -0.91 -11.44
N VAL A 11 -0.79 0.06 -10.57
CA VAL A 11 -0.94 -0.15 -9.13
C VAL A 11 -2.36 0.13 -8.72
N GLU A 12 -2.99 -0.87 -8.13
CA GLU A 12 -4.28 -0.73 -7.51
C GLU A 12 -4.10 -0.47 -6.01
N ILE A 13 -4.82 0.53 -5.51
CA ILE A 13 -4.76 0.95 -4.11
C ILE A 13 -6.12 0.67 -3.47
N VAL A 14 -6.09 -0.13 -2.41
CA VAL A 14 -7.25 -0.49 -1.60
C VAL A 14 -7.05 0.11 -0.21
N ASP A 15 -8.03 0.88 0.26
CA ASP A 15 -7.99 1.58 1.55
C ASP A 15 -9.23 1.14 2.34
N PHE A 16 -9.01 0.57 3.51
CA PHE A 16 -10.07 0.04 4.37
C PHE A 16 -9.67 0.10 5.84
N GLY A 17 -10.67 0.04 6.72
CA GLY A 17 -10.46 -0.16 8.16
C GLY A 17 -10.53 -1.65 8.51
N ASP A 18 -9.54 -2.17 9.21
CA ASP A 18 -9.62 -3.46 9.89
C ASP A 18 -10.43 -3.28 11.18
N VAL A 19 -11.68 -3.75 11.16
CA VAL A 19 -12.63 -3.62 12.28
C VAL A 19 -12.23 -4.46 13.50
N VAL A 20 -11.35 -5.45 13.33
CA VAL A 20 -10.90 -6.33 14.42
C VAL A 20 -9.72 -5.71 15.16
N ALA A 21 -8.80 -5.08 14.43
CA ALA A 21 -7.60 -4.45 14.99
C ALA A 21 -7.76 -2.93 15.24
N ASP A 22 -8.84 -2.34 14.74
CA ASP A 22 -9.09 -0.89 14.68
C ASP A 22 -7.97 -0.11 13.96
N GLU A 23 -7.45 -0.71 12.89
CA GLU A 23 -6.35 -0.16 12.09
C GLU A 23 -6.86 0.33 10.74
N ARG A 24 -6.27 1.40 10.21
CA ARG A 24 -6.43 1.74 8.79
C ARG A 24 -5.37 1.00 7.98
N VAL A 25 -5.79 0.31 6.94
CA VAL A 25 -4.93 -0.48 6.06
C VAL A 25 -5.02 0.06 4.64
N ILE A 26 -3.87 0.37 4.06
CA ILE A 26 -3.71 0.77 2.66
C ILE A 26 -2.89 -0.30 1.95
N GLU A 27 -3.55 -1.14 1.15
CA GLU A 27 -2.91 -2.18 0.35
C GLU A 27 -2.56 -1.70 -1.05
N PHE A 28 -1.43 -2.19 -1.55
CA PHE A 28 -0.93 -1.92 -2.89
C PHE A 28 -0.82 -3.22 -3.67
N HIS A 29 -1.62 -3.30 -4.73
CA HIS A 29 -1.71 -4.46 -5.60
C HIS A 29 -0.98 -4.13 -6.91
N LEU A 30 0.03 -4.93 -7.25
CA LEU A 30 0.77 -4.79 -8.50
C LEU A 30 0.23 -5.80 -9.51
N ARG A 31 0.01 -5.34 -10.75
CA ARG A 31 -0.34 -6.25 -11.83
C ARG A 31 0.90 -6.95 -12.38
N ARG A 32 1.02 -8.26 -12.11
CA ARG A 32 2.11 -9.11 -12.66
C ARG A 32 1.52 -10.29 -13.42
N GLY A 33 1.93 -10.46 -14.68
CA GLY A 33 1.49 -11.61 -15.50
C GLY A 33 -0.02 -11.69 -15.73
N GLY A 34 -0.76 -10.60 -15.56
CA GLY A 34 -2.22 -10.54 -15.75
C GLY A 34 -3.06 -10.60 -14.48
N ASN A 35 -2.47 -10.93 -13.32
CA ASN A 35 -3.14 -10.95 -12.02
C ASN A 35 -2.69 -9.78 -11.15
N ASP A 36 -3.62 -9.27 -10.33
CA ASP A 36 -3.34 -8.27 -9.31
C ASP A 36 -2.96 -9.01 -8.02
N GLU A 37 -1.76 -8.78 -7.52
CA GLU A 37 -1.24 -9.41 -6.29
C GLU A 37 -0.95 -8.32 -5.26
N ALA A 38 -1.43 -8.51 -4.03
CA ALA A 38 -1.09 -7.63 -2.91
C ALA A 38 0.41 -7.80 -2.60
N VAL A 39 1.18 -6.74 -2.80
CA VAL A 39 2.64 -6.80 -2.71
C VAL A 39 3.12 -6.20 -1.40
N PHE A 40 2.48 -5.12 -0.95
CA PHE A 40 2.78 -4.49 0.32
C PHE A 40 1.59 -3.68 0.83
N ALA A 41 1.61 -3.37 2.13
CA ALA A 41 0.59 -2.61 2.82
C ALA A 41 1.21 -1.57 3.75
N VAL A 42 0.51 -0.46 3.93
CA VAL A 42 0.75 0.49 5.01
C VAL A 42 -0.37 0.36 6.03
N VAL A 43 -0.01 0.11 7.27
CA VAL A 43 -0.94 -0.05 8.40
C VAL A 43 -0.77 1.12 9.34
N VAL A 44 -1.85 1.81 9.67
CA VAL A 44 -1.87 2.91 10.65
C VAL A 44 -2.74 2.48 11.82
N PRO A 45 -2.18 2.39 13.04
CA PRO A 45 -2.94 1.97 14.22
C PRO A 45 -4.01 3.00 14.61
N GLU A 46 -4.99 2.58 15.41
CA GLU A 46 -6.05 3.45 15.92
C GLU A 46 -5.47 4.72 16.58
N GLY A 47 -6.02 5.89 16.21
CA GLY A 47 -5.56 7.19 16.72
C GLY A 47 -4.13 7.57 16.33
N GLY A 48 -3.47 6.74 15.52
CA GLY A 48 -2.13 6.96 14.99
C GLY A 48 -2.11 7.88 13.77
N ASP A 49 -0.91 8.31 13.43
CA ASP A 49 -0.62 9.06 12.21
C ASP A 49 0.50 8.40 11.40
N TRP A 50 0.99 9.09 10.37
CA TRP A 50 2.08 8.61 9.53
C TRP A 50 3.34 8.21 10.32
N SER A 51 3.62 8.84 11.46
CA SER A 51 4.79 8.52 12.28
C SER A 51 4.69 7.16 12.98
N SER A 52 3.46 6.68 13.18
CA SER A 52 3.16 5.36 13.74
C SER A 52 2.88 4.29 12.68
N ALA A 53 2.93 4.66 11.39
CA ALA A 53 2.60 3.75 10.31
C ALA A 53 3.63 2.62 10.17
N MET A 54 3.15 1.40 9.96
CA MET A 54 3.97 0.23 9.68
C MET A 54 3.88 -0.12 8.19
N PHE A 55 5.04 -0.43 7.59
CA PHE A 55 5.11 -0.94 6.22
C PHE A 55 5.32 -2.45 6.24
N SER A 56 4.40 -3.19 5.61
CA SER A 56 4.42 -4.64 5.51
C SER A 56 4.64 -5.04 4.05
N VAL A 57 5.47 -6.06 3.81
CA VAL A 57 5.79 -6.57 2.46
C VAL A 57 5.47 -8.06 2.43
N ASP A 58 4.78 -8.51 1.37
CA ASP A 58 4.60 -9.94 1.14
C ASP A 58 5.93 -10.55 0.65
N PRO A 59 6.57 -11.45 1.41
CA PRO A 59 7.81 -12.09 0.99
C PRO A 59 7.68 -12.95 -0.28
N ARG A 60 6.45 -13.30 -0.69
CA ARG A 60 6.19 -14.09 -1.90
C ARG A 60 6.15 -13.26 -3.17
N ALA A 61 6.02 -11.94 -3.05
CA ALA A 61 5.93 -11.05 -4.19
C ALA A 61 7.24 -10.97 -5.00
N GLY A 62 8.35 -11.49 -4.47
CA GLY A 62 9.65 -11.51 -5.14
C GLY A 62 10.25 -10.11 -5.28
N ASP A 63 11.00 -9.87 -6.35
CA ASP A 63 11.68 -8.59 -6.55
C ASP A 63 10.68 -7.48 -6.88
N ILE A 64 10.75 -6.37 -6.15
CA ILE A 64 9.92 -5.17 -6.37
C ILE A 64 10.85 -4.00 -6.66
N PRO A 65 10.65 -3.25 -7.76
CA PRO A 65 11.45 -2.06 -8.02
C PRO A 65 11.32 -1.04 -6.87
N VAL A 66 12.46 -0.51 -6.39
CA VAL A 66 12.47 0.46 -5.28
C VAL A 66 11.65 1.71 -5.60
N ALA A 67 11.67 2.18 -6.86
CA ALA A 67 10.90 3.34 -7.28
C ALA A 67 9.38 3.15 -7.12
N VAL A 68 8.88 1.93 -7.32
CA VAL A 68 7.47 1.58 -7.09
C VAL A 68 7.14 1.69 -5.59
N VAL A 69 8.04 1.23 -4.73
CA VAL A 69 7.88 1.32 -3.27
C VAL A 69 7.89 2.79 -2.80
N GLU A 70 8.86 3.58 -3.26
CA GLU A 70 8.98 5.00 -2.90
C GLU A 70 7.72 5.79 -3.26
N GLN A 71 7.21 5.60 -4.48
CA GLN A 71 6.03 6.30 -4.94
C GLN A 71 4.77 5.81 -4.21
N ALA A 72 4.64 4.52 -3.94
CA ALA A 72 3.51 4.00 -3.17
C ALA A 72 3.50 4.52 -1.72
N LEU A 73 4.66 4.62 -1.07
CA LEU A 73 4.80 5.26 0.23
C LEU A 73 4.46 6.75 0.20
N ALA A 74 4.82 7.46 -0.88
CA ALA A 74 4.42 8.86 -1.06
C ALA A 74 2.89 9.00 -1.13
N VAL A 75 2.22 8.13 -1.90
CA VAL A 75 0.76 8.10 -1.99
C VAL A 75 0.12 7.74 -0.65
N ALA A 76 0.60 6.71 0.04
CA ALA A 76 0.11 6.34 1.37
C ALA A 76 0.22 7.52 2.34
N ARG A 77 1.34 8.23 2.33
CA ARG A 77 1.59 9.39 3.20
C ARG A 77 0.62 10.53 2.93
N GLU A 78 0.30 10.80 1.67
CA GLU A 78 -0.72 11.78 1.31
C GLU A 78 -2.10 11.35 1.81
N MET A 79 -2.46 10.08 1.64
CA MET A 79 -3.75 9.52 2.07
C MET A 79 -3.94 9.49 3.60
N VAL A 80 -2.86 9.32 4.36
CA VAL A 80 -2.89 9.35 5.83
C VAL A 80 -2.97 10.78 6.38
N ARG A 81 -2.47 11.77 5.64
CA ARG A 81 -2.44 13.18 6.06
C ARG A 81 -3.65 13.99 5.61
N GLY A 82 -4.31 13.57 4.54
CA GLY A 82 -5.54 14.17 4.01
C GLY A 82 -6.77 13.61 4.71
#